data_AF-A0A925HZ25-F1
#
_entry.id   AF-A0A925HZ25-F1
#
_cell.length_a   1.000
_cell.length_b   1.000
_cell.length_c   1.000
_cell.angle_alpha   90.00
_cell.angle_beta   90.00
_cell.angle_gamma   90.00
#
_symmetry.space_group_name_H-M   'P 1'
#
loop_
_entity.id
_entity.type
_entity.pdbx_description
1 polymer ?
#
loop_
_entity_poly.entity_id
_entity_poly.type
_entity_poly.pdbx_seq_one_letter_code
_entity_poly.pdbx_strand_id
1 'polypeptide(L)'
;VSNAARDNFLTYTTETNSANWEGLKGYSSATGPLTRRLLETGPVVTSLIPLLGDACAGDINEASLTNDIKYGPLDPWGTFSGDGATKTFLVAGQLLVETQSDGPAYYDPSSNTINLILASGAELKTQFQCERGGNCPPPVGGNAGTKTYLQDYRDFFAVHGGGRSSSCNMLMADGSVKRFSDLNNDKFFNPGFPIPQGLTDNDYQKIGYFPNTNAGEAELPPGEIFSGVLLQNLNKVKLD
;
A
#
# COMPACT_ATOMS: atom_id res chain seq x y z
N VAL A 1 17.35 19.01 -9.69
CA VAL A 1 17.15 18.78 -8.24
C VAL A 1 18.50 18.98 -7.56
N SER A 2 18.65 20.00 -6.73
CA SER A 2 19.93 20.36 -6.09
C SER A 2 20.36 19.27 -5.09
N ASN A 3 21.65 19.18 -4.77
CA ASN A 3 22.18 18.19 -3.83
C ASN A 3 21.55 18.30 -2.42
N ALA A 4 21.06 19.48 -2.02
CA ALA A 4 20.35 19.66 -0.76
C ALA A 4 19.00 18.90 -0.67
N ALA A 5 18.34 18.63 -1.80
CA ALA A 5 17.11 17.84 -1.83
C ALA A 5 17.36 16.32 -1.74
N ARG A 6 18.63 15.88 -1.87
CA ARG A 6 19.00 14.45 -1.85
C ARG A 6 19.31 13.94 -0.45
N ASP A 7 19.88 14.78 0.41
CA ASP A 7 20.17 14.43 1.80
C ASP A 7 18.89 14.48 2.68
N ASN A 8 17.91 15.30 2.31
CA ASN A 8 16.59 15.39 2.97
C ASN A 8 15.64 14.21 2.72
N PHE A 9 15.99 13.25 1.84
CA PHE A 9 15.16 12.06 1.60
C PHE A 9 15.36 10.97 2.69
N LEU A 10 16.44 11.06 3.47
CA LEU A 10 16.92 9.98 4.35
C LEU A 10 16.62 10.21 5.83
N THR A 11 16.46 11.48 6.18
CA THR A 11 15.85 11.97 7.39
C THR A 11 14.72 12.86 6.93
N TYR A 12 13.48 12.42 7.11
CA TYR A 12 12.30 13.23 6.84
C TYR A 12 12.22 14.32 7.93
N THR A 13 13.09 15.33 7.83
CA THR A 13 13.27 16.46 8.75
C THR A 13 13.41 17.71 7.89
N THR A 14 12.71 18.83 8.03
CA THR A 14 11.78 19.37 9.03
C THR A 14 11.13 20.55 8.30
N GLU A 15 9.84 20.49 8.00
CA GLU A 15 9.05 21.71 7.83
C GLU A 15 8.12 21.84 9.04
N THR A 16 8.08 23.05 9.60
CA THR A 16 7.60 23.37 10.96
C THR A 16 6.09 23.31 11.15
N ASN A 17 5.32 22.84 10.16
CA ASN A 17 3.86 22.88 10.21
C ASN A 17 3.25 21.49 10.02
N SER A 18 3.10 20.77 11.14
CA SER A 18 2.56 19.41 11.24
C SER A 18 1.08 19.26 10.88
N ALA A 19 0.35 20.36 10.70
CA ALA A 19 -1.10 20.34 10.46
C ALA A 19 -1.52 19.94 9.03
N ASN A 20 -0.58 19.92 8.06
CA ASN A 20 -0.86 19.66 6.64
C ASN A 20 -0.16 18.40 6.11
N TRP A 21 0.36 17.54 6.99
CA TRP A 21 1.14 16.38 6.58
C TRP A 21 0.24 15.16 6.42
N GLU A 22 -0.05 14.82 5.17
CA GLU A 22 -0.62 13.51 4.76
C GLU A 22 0.43 12.37 4.79
N GLY A 23 1.64 12.64 5.33
CA GLY A 23 2.71 11.65 5.44
C GLY A 23 3.24 11.15 4.10
N LEU A 24 3.74 9.91 4.08
CA LEU A 24 4.23 9.23 2.87
C LEU A 24 3.11 8.79 1.90
N LYS A 25 1.83 8.94 2.29
CA LYS A 25 0.68 8.76 1.40
C LYS A 25 0.30 10.05 0.65
N GLY A 26 0.72 11.20 1.17
CA GLY A 26 0.35 12.51 0.62
C GLY A 26 1.09 12.93 -0.64
N TYR A 27 0.54 13.90 -1.35
CA TYR A 27 1.20 14.49 -2.51
C TYR A 27 2.55 15.14 -2.19
N SER A 28 2.71 15.66 -0.96
CA SER A 28 3.93 16.36 -0.52
C SER A 28 5.15 15.46 -0.43
N SER A 29 4.96 14.14 -0.32
CA SER A 29 6.02 13.14 -0.25
C SER A 29 6.26 12.41 -1.57
N ALA A 30 5.40 12.63 -2.57
CA ALA A 30 5.53 12.03 -3.89
C ALA A 30 6.66 12.68 -4.69
N THR A 31 7.49 11.86 -5.36
CA THR A 31 8.55 12.35 -6.27
C THR A 31 8.07 12.61 -7.71
N GLY A 32 6.74 12.53 -7.92
CA GLY A 32 6.08 12.59 -9.21
C GLY A 32 5.38 11.28 -9.57
N PRO A 33 4.73 11.21 -10.75
CA PRO A 33 4.03 10.01 -11.19
C PRO A 33 4.99 8.84 -11.40
N LEU A 34 4.49 7.62 -11.21
CA LEU A 34 5.21 6.42 -11.61
C LEU A 34 5.47 6.44 -13.12
N THR A 35 6.73 6.33 -13.52
CA THR A 35 7.11 6.35 -14.94
C THR A 35 7.72 5.03 -15.37
N ARG A 36 7.54 4.66 -16.64
CA ARG A 36 8.22 3.51 -17.24
C ARG A 36 9.73 3.58 -17.04
N ARG A 37 10.33 4.77 -17.19
CA ARG A 37 11.77 4.95 -16.95
C ARG A 37 12.17 4.52 -15.54
N LEU A 38 11.35 4.82 -14.52
CA LEU A 38 11.66 4.40 -13.17
C LEU A 38 11.57 2.88 -13.03
N LEU A 39 10.49 2.28 -13.54
CA LEU A 39 10.26 0.84 -13.49
C LEU A 39 11.36 0.03 -14.21
N GLU A 40 11.79 0.48 -15.38
CA GLU A 40 12.81 -0.20 -16.20
C GLU A 40 14.25 0.00 -15.68
N THR A 41 14.49 1.01 -14.85
CA THR A 41 15.83 1.28 -14.27
C THR A 41 15.94 0.91 -12.80
N GLY A 42 14.82 0.51 -12.18
CA GLY A 42 14.74 0.06 -10.80
C GLY A 42 15.38 -1.31 -10.58
N PRO A 43 15.70 -1.67 -9.33
CA PRO A 43 16.24 -2.99 -9.00
C PRO A 43 15.16 -4.08 -8.94
N VAL A 44 13.88 -3.70 -8.86
CA VAL A 44 12.74 -4.61 -8.75
C VAL A 44 12.21 -4.94 -10.14
N VAL A 45 12.02 -6.23 -10.41
CA VAL A 45 11.45 -6.69 -11.68
C VAL A 45 10.00 -6.22 -11.77
N THR A 46 9.62 -5.66 -12.93
CA THR A 46 8.29 -5.06 -13.15
C THR A 46 7.12 -6.03 -13.00
N SER A 47 7.35 -7.32 -13.27
CA SER A 47 6.38 -8.40 -13.02
C SER A 47 6.11 -8.67 -11.54
N LEU A 48 6.90 -8.11 -10.62
CA LEU A 48 6.70 -8.23 -9.16
C LEU A 48 6.05 -6.99 -8.55
N ILE A 49 5.95 -5.87 -9.27
CA ILE A 49 5.41 -4.61 -8.72
C ILE A 49 3.90 -4.58 -8.96
N PRO A 50 3.06 -4.71 -7.91
CA PRO A 50 1.61 -4.60 -8.07
C PRO A 50 1.21 -3.12 -8.25
N LEU A 51 0.24 -2.87 -9.13
CA LEU A 51 -0.33 -1.55 -9.37
C LEU A 51 -1.77 -1.45 -8.84
N LEU A 52 -2.58 -2.47 -9.13
CA LEU A 52 -3.98 -2.55 -8.74
C LEU A 52 -4.33 -4.00 -8.40
N GLY A 53 -5.19 -4.19 -7.39
CA GLY A 53 -5.71 -5.51 -7.03
C GLY A 53 -7.23 -5.52 -6.96
N ASP A 54 -7.81 -6.71 -6.97
CA ASP A 54 -9.20 -6.87 -6.52
C ASP A 54 -9.31 -6.46 -5.07
N ALA A 55 -10.35 -5.71 -4.74
CA ALA A 55 -10.41 -4.90 -3.53
C ALA A 55 -11.53 -5.31 -2.57
N CYS A 56 -11.30 -5.06 -1.30
CA CYS A 56 -12.33 -5.05 -0.27
C CYS A 56 -13.15 -3.75 -0.34
N ALA A 57 -14.30 -3.70 0.34
CA ALA A 57 -14.87 -2.42 0.74
C ALA A 57 -13.85 -1.68 1.60
N GLY A 58 -13.54 -0.45 1.21
CA GLY A 58 -12.54 0.32 1.93
C GLY A 58 -13.04 0.82 3.28
N ASP A 59 -12.15 1.49 4.01
CA ASP A 59 -12.51 2.04 5.30
C ASP A 59 -13.59 3.15 5.18
N ILE A 60 -14.45 3.30 6.19
CA ILE A 60 -15.57 4.26 6.11
C ILE A 60 -15.12 5.73 6.16
N ASN A 61 -13.90 5.98 6.66
CA ASN A 61 -13.38 7.33 6.86
C ASN A 61 -12.77 7.90 5.56
N GLU A 62 -12.31 7.03 4.66
CA GLU A 62 -11.53 7.35 3.47
C GLU A 62 -12.25 6.88 2.20
N ALA A 63 -12.84 5.69 2.20
CA ALA A 63 -13.48 5.07 1.03
C ALA A 63 -15.00 5.29 1.00
N SER A 64 -15.45 6.52 1.21
CA SER A 64 -16.85 6.92 0.98
C SER A 64 -16.96 8.00 -0.08
N LEU A 65 -17.88 7.82 -1.03
CA LEU A 65 -18.06 8.74 -2.14
C LEU A 65 -18.55 10.10 -1.61
N THR A 66 -17.75 11.15 -1.76
CA THR A 66 -18.12 12.47 -1.21
C THR A 66 -19.15 13.22 -2.06
N ASN A 67 -19.16 13.00 -3.38
CA ASN A 67 -20.01 13.72 -4.32
C ASN A 67 -20.73 12.74 -5.24
N ASP A 68 -21.95 13.06 -5.67
CA ASP A 68 -22.63 12.29 -6.70
C ASP A 68 -21.79 12.22 -7.99
N ILE A 69 -21.61 11.01 -8.51
CA ILE A 69 -21.10 10.82 -9.87
C ILE A 69 -22.29 10.93 -10.81
N LYS A 70 -22.44 12.10 -11.44
CA LYS A 70 -23.57 12.41 -12.33
C LYS A 70 -23.16 13.36 -13.46
N TYR A 71 -23.93 13.37 -14.53
CA TYR A 71 -23.94 14.47 -15.50
C TYR A 71 -25.35 15.05 -15.64
N GLY A 72 -25.40 16.31 -16.09
CA GLY A 72 -26.63 16.98 -16.49
C GLY A 72 -26.50 17.62 -17.87
N PRO A 73 -27.58 18.19 -18.42
CA PRO A 73 -27.61 18.70 -19.79
C PRO A 73 -26.63 19.84 -20.09
N LEU A 74 -26.19 20.54 -19.04
CA LEU A 74 -25.26 21.68 -19.12
C LEU A 74 -23.81 21.31 -18.80
N ASP A 75 -23.57 20.06 -18.38
CA ASP A 75 -22.24 19.55 -18.10
C ASP A 75 -21.56 19.08 -19.41
N PRO A 76 -20.22 19.17 -19.53
CA PRO A 76 -19.51 18.68 -20.72
C PRO A 76 -19.89 17.24 -21.10
N TRP A 77 -20.03 16.34 -20.12
CA TRP A 77 -20.38 14.94 -20.34
C TRP A 77 -21.83 14.76 -20.80
N GLY A 78 -22.76 15.58 -20.33
CA GLY A 78 -24.14 15.58 -20.82
C GLY A 78 -24.25 16.14 -22.24
N THR A 79 -23.41 17.12 -22.59
CA THR A 79 -23.28 17.64 -23.95
C THR A 79 -22.75 16.57 -24.91
N PHE A 80 -21.75 15.79 -24.47
CA PHE A 80 -21.25 14.63 -25.24
C PHE A 80 -22.29 13.50 -25.37
N SER A 81 -23.08 13.24 -24.33
CA SER A 81 -24.16 12.24 -24.37
C SER A 81 -25.27 12.62 -25.36
N GLY A 82 -25.59 13.92 -25.47
CA GLY A 82 -26.59 14.45 -26.41
C GLY A 82 -28.03 14.04 -26.11
N ASP A 83 -28.29 13.44 -24.95
CA ASP A 83 -29.59 12.92 -24.54
C ASP A 83 -30.48 13.98 -23.84
N GLY A 84 -29.92 15.14 -23.52
CA GLY A 84 -30.61 16.20 -22.78
C GLY A 84 -31.05 15.77 -21.37
N ALA A 85 -30.48 14.71 -20.82
CA ALA A 85 -30.89 14.10 -19.56
C ALA A 85 -29.94 14.46 -18.40
N THR A 86 -30.46 14.28 -17.19
CA THR A 86 -29.64 14.19 -15.97
C THR A 86 -29.53 12.72 -15.59
N LYS A 87 -28.31 12.22 -15.43
CA LYS A 87 -28.05 10.83 -15.06
C LYS A 87 -27.10 10.76 -13.87
N THR A 88 -27.54 10.09 -12.81
CA THR A 88 -26.72 9.79 -11.63
C THR A 88 -26.31 8.32 -11.67
N PHE A 89 -25.00 8.08 -11.57
CA PHE A 89 -24.41 6.75 -11.56
C PHE A 89 -24.17 6.25 -10.14
N LEU A 90 -23.55 7.10 -9.31
CA LEU A 90 -23.27 6.83 -7.91
C LEU A 90 -23.70 8.04 -7.07
N VAL A 91 -24.19 7.76 -5.87
CA VAL A 91 -24.73 8.76 -4.95
C VAL A 91 -23.73 8.97 -3.82
N ALA A 92 -23.54 10.22 -3.39
CA ALA A 92 -22.71 10.52 -2.23
C ALA A 92 -23.10 9.69 -1.00
N GLY A 93 -22.10 9.23 -0.24
CA GLY A 93 -22.24 8.34 0.90
C GLY A 93 -22.20 6.84 0.56
N GLN A 94 -22.14 6.46 -0.73
CA GLN A 94 -21.88 5.07 -1.10
C GLN A 94 -20.45 4.65 -0.72
N LEU A 95 -20.31 3.44 -0.20
CA LEU A 95 -19.00 2.84 0.07
C LEU A 95 -18.27 2.54 -1.24
N LEU A 96 -16.99 2.87 -1.27
CA LEU A 96 -16.06 2.57 -2.35
C LEU A 96 -15.16 1.41 -1.94
N VAL A 97 -14.28 1.01 -2.87
CA VAL A 97 -13.33 -0.08 -2.69
C VAL A 97 -11.91 0.43 -2.86
N GLU A 98 -10.96 -0.14 -2.12
CA GLU A 98 -9.56 0.27 -2.13
C GLU A 98 -8.72 -0.69 -2.96
N THR A 99 -8.35 -0.26 -4.16
CA THR A 99 -7.66 -1.10 -5.16
C THR A 99 -6.15 -0.93 -5.16
N GLN A 100 -5.62 -0.19 -4.19
CA GLN A 100 -4.22 0.20 -4.11
C GLN A 100 -3.65 -0.14 -2.72
N SER A 101 -2.33 -0.09 -2.60
CA SER A 101 -1.65 -0.24 -1.31
C SER A 101 -1.98 0.91 -0.38
N ASP A 102 -2.16 0.62 0.90
CA ASP A 102 -2.29 1.65 1.92
C ASP A 102 -0.94 2.33 2.23
N GLY A 103 0.16 1.77 1.73
CA GLY A 103 1.51 2.34 1.84
C GLY A 103 2.38 1.65 2.89
N PRO A 104 3.53 2.23 3.26
CA PRO A 104 4.46 1.57 4.17
C PRO A 104 3.91 1.46 5.60
N ALA A 105 3.93 0.26 6.16
CA ALA A 105 3.47 -0.05 7.51
C ALA A 105 4.44 -0.97 8.26
N TYR A 106 4.19 -1.16 9.56
CA TYR A 106 4.92 -2.05 10.44
C TYR A 106 3.99 -2.70 11.46
N TYR A 107 4.38 -3.86 11.99
CA TYR A 107 3.68 -4.52 13.08
C TYR A 107 4.11 -3.95 14.44
N ASP A 108 3.15 -3.56 15.27
CA ASP A 108 3.37 -3.12 16.64
C ASP A 108 2.97 -4.20 17.65
N PRO A 109 3.94 -4.88 18.30
CA PRO A 109 3.65 -5.94 19.25
C PRO A 109 3.07 -5.43 20.58
N SER A 110 3.12 -4.12 20.85
CA SER A 110 2.56 -3.54 22.08
C SER A 110 1.05 -3.38 22.00
N SER A 111 0.52 -3.15 20.80
CA SER A 111 -0.90 -2.92 20.52
C SER A 111 -1.54 -4.04 19.70
N ASN A 112 -0.75 -4.98 19.18
CA ASN A 112 -1.15 -6.03 18.24
C ASN A 112 -1.87 -5.44 17.02
N THR A 113 -1.28 -4.42 16.39
CA THR A 113 -1.83 -3.78 15.19
C THR A 113 -0.76 -3.64 14.11
N ILE A 114 -1.20 -3.54 12.85
CA ILE A 114 -0.36 -3.03 11.77
C ILE A 114 -0.61 -1.53 11.70
N ASN A 115 0.46 -0.76 11.92
CA ASN A 115 0.42 0.68 11.93
C ASN A 115 1.19 1.23 10.73
N LEU A 116 0.61 2.22 10.10
CA LEU A 116 1.28 2.95 9.02
C LEU A 116 2.50 3.69 9.56
N ILE A 117 3.48 3.85 8.68
CA ILE A 117 4.64 4.69 8.93
C ILE A 117 4.20 6.09 9.40
N LEU A 118 4.91 6.64 10.39
CA LEU A 118 4.58 7.95 10.93
C LEU A 118 4.58 9.00 9.82
N ALA A 119 3.54 9.82 9.80
CA ALA A 119 3.41 10.90 8.82
C ALA A 119 4.60 11.86 8.87
N SER A 120 5.18 12.07 10.05
CA SER A 120 6.37 12.92 10.25
C SER A 120 7.42 12.24 11.12
N GLY A 121 8.70 12.48 10.80
CA GLY A 121 9.83 12.00 11.60
C GLY A 121 10.14 10.51 11.48
N ALA A 122 9.54 9.80 10.51
CA ALA A 122 9.90 8.42 10.21
C ALA A 122 11.35 8.32 9.71
N GLU A 123 12.11 7.35 10.24
CA GLU A 123 13.48 7.09 9.80
C GLU A 123 13.49 6.08 8.65
N LEU A 124 14.02 6.48 7.49
CA LEU A 124 14.14 5.62 6.30
C LEU A 124 15.57 5.18 5.98
N LYS A 125 16.58 5.68 6.72
CA LYS A 125 17.99 5.30 6.52
C LYS A 125 18.18 3.78 6.61
N THR A 126 17.56 3.15 7.62
CA THR A 126 17.62 1.71 7.82
C THR A 126 16.89 0.95 6.72
N GLN A 127 15.67 1.37 6.36
CA GLN A 127 14.91 0.81 5.21
C GLN A 127 15.75 0.81 3.94
N PHE A 128 16.33 1.97 3.60
CA PHE A 128 17.12 2.12 2.39
C PHE A 128 18.33 1.16 2.37
N GLN A 129 19.07 1.09 3.47
CA GLN A 129 20.27 0.26 3.56
C GLN A 129 19.91 -1.22 3.43
N CYS A 130 18.79 -1.65 4.03
CA CYS A 130 18.39 -3.04 4.01
C CYS A 130 17.84 -3.47 2.64
N GLU A 131 17.04 -2.64 1.97
CA GLU A 131 16.50 -2.96 0.64
C GLU A 131 17.60 -2.99 -0.40
N ARG A 132 18.56 -2.07 -0.31
CA ARG A 132 19.77 -2.10 -1.15
C ARG A 132 20.59 -3.37 -0.91
N GLY A 133 20.64 -3.86 0.34
CA GLY A 133 21.38 -5.06 0.72
C GLY A 133 20.61 -6.37 0.46
N GLY A 134 19.31 -6.31 0.16
CA GLY A 134 18.44 -7.48 0.01
C GLY A 134 18.22 -8.27 1.31
N ASN A 135 18.44 -7.66 2.48
CA ASN A 135 18.34 -8.34 3.78
C ASN A 135 17.63 -7.45 4.80
N CYS A 136 16.35 -7.18 4.56
CA CYS A 136 15.54 -6.40 5.48
C CYS A 136 15.09 -7.24 6.67
N PRO A 137 15.31 -6.76 7.91
CA PRO A 137 14.66 -7.36 9.06
C PRO A 137 13.13 -7.24 8.93
N PRO A 138 12.35 -8.09 9.64
CA PRO A 138 10.91 -7.95 9.67
C PRO A 138 10.47 -6.56 10.19
N PRO A 139 9.43 -5.95 9.61
CA PRO A 139 8.98 -4.59 9.95
C PRO A 139 8.26 -4.54 11.30
N VAL A 140 9.01 -4.46 12.40
CA VAL A 140 8.46 -4.43 13.77
C VAL A 140 8.79 -3.10 14.46
N GLY A 141 7.79 -2.51 15.12
CA GLY A 141 7.95 -1.40 16.08
C GLY A 141 8.31 -0.03 15.50
N GLY A 142 8.28 0.15 14.17
CA GLY A 142 8.51 1.43 13.50
C GLY A 142 9.84 2.07 13.92
N ASN A 143 9.81 3.37 14.26
CA ASN A 143 10.99 4.12 14.69
C ASN A 143 11.66 3.59 15.96
N ALA A 144 10.88 3.03 16.89
CA ALA A 144 11.39 2.47 18.14
C ALA A 144 11.89 1.03 17.99
N GLY A 145 11.58 0.38 16.86
CA GLY A 145 11.97 -0.99 16.57
C GLY A 145 12.98 -1.07 15.44
N THR A 146 12.65 -1.87 14.43
CA THR A 146 13.55 -2.23 13.32
C THR A 146 13.74 -1.12 12.30
N LYS A 147 12.89 -0.08 12.30
CA LYS A 147 12.90 1.02 11.33
C LYS A 147 12.82 0.50 9.88
N THR A 148 12.07 -0.59 9.73
CA THR A 148 11.75 -1.18 8.44
C THR A 148 10.24 -1.32 8.28
N TYR A 149 9.81 -1.32 7.03
CA TYR A 149 8.42 -1.22 6.62
C TYR A 149 8.16 -2.09 5.39
N LEU A 150 6.91 -2.53 5.25
CA LEU A 150 6.39 -3.18 4.04
C LEU A 150 5.14 -2.42 3.57
N GLN A 151 4.86 -2.50 2.28
CA GLN A 151 3.59 -2.09 1.70
C GLN A 151 2.45 -2.87 2.35
N ASP A 152 1.45 -2.14 2.80
CA ASP A 152 0.24 -2.68 3.37
C ASP A 152 -0.75 -3.03 2.25
N TYR A 153 -0.87 -4.33 1.99
CA TYR A 153 -1.77 -4.88 0.97
C TYR A 153 -3.06 -5.43 1.56
N ARG A 154 -3.44 -5.01 2.78
CA ARG A 154 -4.71 -5.42 3.41
C ARG A 154 -5.95 -4.94 2.65
N ASP A 155 -5.81 -4.00 1.73
CA ASP A 155 -6.93 -3.54 0.91
C ASP A 155 -7.26 -4.50 -0.24
N PHE A 156 -6.33 -5.39 -0.58
CA PHE A 156 -6.56 -6.45 -1.55
C PHE A 156 -7.37 -7.58 -0.93
N PHE A 157 -8.35 -8.07 -1.70
CA PHE A 157 -9.34 -9.03 -1.21
C PHE A 157 -9.60 -10.16 -2.19
N ALA A 158 -9.73 -11.37 -1.64
CA ALA A 158 -9.95 -12.58 -2.41
C ALA A 158 -11.41 -12.74 -2.86
N VAL A 159 -11.85 -11.89 -3.79
CA VAL A 159 -13.24 -11.83 -4.29
C VAL A 159 -13.63 -12.97 -5.25
N HIS A 160 -12.65 -13.65 -5.85
CA HIS A 160 -12.92 -14.67 -6.86
C HIS A 160 -12.87 -16.08 -6.29
N GLY A 161 -13.93 -16.87 -6.50
CA GLY A 161 -14.01 -18.24 -6.00
C GLY A 161 -14.66 -18.32 -4.61
N GLY A 162 -14.39 -19.38 -3.86
CA GLY A 162 -14.95 -19.58 -2.52
C GLY A 162 -14.17 -20.59 -1.69
N GLY A 163 -14.31 -20.53 -0.38
CA GLY A 163 -13.54 -21.35 0.56
C GLY A 163 -12.03 -21.19 0.33
N ARG A 164 -11.29 -22.31 0.27
CA ARG A 164 -9.84 -22.35 0.03
C ARG A 164 -9.42 -22.15 -1.43
N SER A 165 -10.36 -21.80 -2.30
CA SER A 165 -10.08 -21.46 -3.70
C SER A 165 -10.38 -19.98 -3.99
N SER A 166 -10.62 -19.19 -2.94
CA SER A 166 -10.71 -17.74 -3.07
C SER A 166 -9.38 -17.15 -3.49
N SER A 167 -9.44 -16.12 -4.32
CA SER A 167 -8.25 -15.48 -4.88
C SER A 167 -8.48 -14.03 -5.27
N CYS A 168 -7.38 -13.29 -5.34
CA CYS A 168 -7.29 -11.92 -5.84
C CYS A 168 -6.42 -11.90 -7.09
N ASN A 169 -6.86 -11.17 -8.10
CA ASN A 169 -6.07 -10.82 -9.27
C ASN A 169 -5.39 -9.47 -9.04
N MET A 170 -4.11 -9.39 -9.39
CA MET A 170 -3.33 -8.17 -9.25
C MET A 170 -2.68 -7.84 -10.59
N LEU A 171 -2.93 -6.61 -11.05
CA LEU A 171 -2.27 -6.02 -12.21
C LEU A 171 -0.83 -5.64 -11.81
N MET A 172 0.14 -6.18 -12.54
CA MET A 172 1.56 -5.92 -12.33
C MET A 172 2.03 -4.78 -13.25
N ALA A 173 3.18 -4.18 -12.93
CA ALA A 173 3.72 -3.04 -13.66
C ALA A 173 4.18 -3.37 -15.09
N ASP A 174 4.40 -4.65 -15.42
CA ASP A 174 4.67 -5.11 -16.79
C ASP A 174 3.39 -5.34 -17.62
N GLY A 175 2.21 -5.11 -17.04
CA GLY A 175 0.91 -5.33 -17.67
C GLY A 175 0.38 -6.75 -17.55
N SER A 176 1.12 -7.67 -16.91
CA SER A 176 0.61 -9.00 -16.59
C SER A 176 -0.40 -8.94 -15.43
N VAL A 177 -1.25 -9.96 -15.32
CA VAL A 177 -2.12 -10.15 -14.16
C VAL A 177 -1.68 -11.43 -13.45
N LYS A 178 -1.38 -11.33 -12.17
CA LYS A 178 -1.07 -12.48 -11.31
C LYS A 178 -2.24 -12.78 -10.39
N ARG A 179 -2.40 -14.06 -10.06
CA ARG A 179 -3.44 -14.54 -9.16
C ARG A 179 -2.81 -15.03 -7.86
N PHE A 180 -3.25 -14.48 -6.74
CA PHE A 180 -2.87 -14.91 -5.40
C PHE A 180 -4.06 -15.58 -4.73
N SER A 181 -3.83 -16.73 -4.11
CA SER A 181 -4.90 -17.50 -3.43
C SER A 181 -4.82 -17.28 -1.93
N ASP A 182 -5.98 -17.12 -1.32
CA ASP A 182 -6.15 -17.05 0.13
C ASP A 182 -5.98 -18.47 0.71
N LEU A 183 -5.01 -18.63 1.61
CA LEU A 183 -4.58 -19.93 2.13
C LEU A 183 -5.23 -20.26 3.48
N ASN A 184 -5.71 -19.26 4.21
CA ASN A 184 -6.24 -19.39 5.57
C ASN A 184 -7.77 -19.18 5.63
N ASN A 185 -8.39 -18.83 4.51
CA ASN A 185 -9.82 -18.53 4.32
C ASN A 185 -10.32 -17.26 5.02
N ASP A 186 -9.48 -16.26 5.26
CA ASP A 186 -9.87 -14.96 5.82
C ASP A 186 -10.13 -13.87 4.77
N LYS A 187 -9.81 -14.17 3.50
CA LYS A 187 -9.96 -13.33 2.29
C LYS A 187 -8.99 -12.17 2.16
N PHE A 188 -8.17 -11.92 3.17
CA PHE A 188 -7.10 -10.93 3.15
C PHE A 188 -5.78 -11.62 2.85
N PHE A 189 -4.71 -10.83 2.75
CA PHE A 189 -3.40 -11.35 2.39
C PHE A 189 -2.32 -10.84 3.34
N ASN A 190 -1.47 -11.75 3.81
CA ASN A 190 -0.26 -11.37 4.54
C ASN A 190 0.90 -11.03 3.56
N PRO A 191 1.37 -9.76 3.48
CA PRO A 191 2.52 -9.35 2.68
C PRO A 191 3.89 -9.72 3.28
N GLY A 192 3.90 -10.34 4.47
CA GLY A 192 5.11 -10.76 5.18
C GLY A 192 5.31 -10.07 6.53
N PHE A 193 4.28 -9.47 7.13
CA PHE A 193 4.41 -8.99 8.51
C PHE A 193 4.57 -10.18 9.47
N PRO A 194 5.39 -10.04 10.53
CA PRO A 194 5.69 -11.13 11.47
C PRO A 194 4.58 -11.27 12.52
N ILE A 195 3.36 -11.55 12.07
CA ILE A 195 2.19 -11.67 12.95
C ILE A 195 2.29 -12.95 13.79
N PRO A 196 2.23 -12.87 15.14
CA PRO A 196 2.31 -14.03 16.01
C PRO A 196 1.03 -14.88 15.95
N GLN A 197 1.20 -16.17 16.20
CA GLN A 197 0.10 -17.11 16.38
C GLN A 197 -0.46 -17.07 17.80
N GLY A 198 -1.72 -17.49 17.95
CA GLY A 198 -2.37 -17.63 19.26
C GLY A 198 -2.84 -16.30 19.86
N LEU A 199 -2.92 -15.23 19.07
CA LEU A 199 -3.62 -14.03 19.49
C LEU A 199 -5.13 -14.27 19.56
N THR A 200 -5.84 -13.37 20.22
CA THR A 200 -7.30 -13.44 20.28
C THR A 200 -7.92 -13.04 18.94
N ASP A 201 -9.15 -13.49 18.65
CA ASP A 201 -9.89 -13.05 17.45
C ASP A 201 -10.01 -11.52 17.39
N ASN A 202 -10.17 -10.86 18.54
CA ASN A 202 -10.22 -9.41 18.62
C ASN A 202 -8.90 -8.74 18.22
N ASP A 203 -7.75 -9.39 18.45
CA ASP A 203 -6.47 -8.86 18.01
C ASP A 203 -6.28 -9.07 16.51
N TYR A 204 -6.65 -10.23 15.98
CA TYR A 204 -6.62 -10.47 14.53
C TYR A 204 -7.55 -9.52 13.76
N GLN A 205 -8.70 -9.15 14.33
CA GLN A 205 -9.56 -8.11 13.74
C GLN A 205 -8.89 -6.74 13.68
N LYS A 206 -8.04 -6.36 14.65
CA LYS A 206 -7.28 -5.10 14.59
C LYS A 206 -6.13 -5.18 13.58
N ILE A 207 -5.54 -6.36 13.42
CA ILE A 207 -4.47 -6.61 12.44
C ILE A 207 -5.05 -6.61 11.02
N GLY A 208 -6.28 -7.10 10.83
CA GLY A 208 -6.98 -7.14 9.55
C GLY A 208 -6.85 -8.47 8.81
N TYR A 209 -6.10 -9.44 9.34
CA TYR A 209 -6.03 -10.81 8.81
C TYR A 209 -5.50 -11.78 9.87
N PHE A 210 -5.69 -13.07 9.62
CA PHE A 210 -5.19 -14.18 10.41
C PHE A 210 -3.84 -14.66 9.86
N PRO A 211 -2.90 -15.07 10.71
CA PRO A 211 -1.67 -15.68 10.22
C PRO A 211 -1.96 -17.06 9.63
N ASN A 212 -1.13 -17.48 8.70
CA ASN A 212 -1.09 -18.86 8.24
C ASN A 212 -0.73 -19.84 9.36
N THR A 213 -0.86 -21.14 9.06
CA THR A 213 -0.52 -22.24 9.98
C THR A 213 0.92 -22.22 10.46
N ASN A 214 1.82 -21.50 9.78
CA ASN A 214 3.13 -21.13 10.28
C ASN A 214 3.19 -19.62 10.54
N ALA A 215 3.67 -19.23 11.73
CA ALA A 215 3.81 -17.82 12.09
C ALA A 215 4.73 -17.10 11.09
N GLY A 216 4.27 -15.98 10.53
CA GLY A 216 5.02 -15.18 9.57
C GLY A 216 5.11 -15.75 8.14
N GLU A 217 4.40 -16.83 7.82
CA GLU A 217 4.29 -17.29 6.43
C GLU A 217 3.42 -16.31 5.62
N ALA A 218 4.03 -15.71 4.59
CA ALA A 218 3.41 -14.73 3.71
C ALA A 218 2.60 -15.41 2.61
N GLU A 219 1.39 -14.93 2.35
CA GLU A 219 0.58 -15.34 1.19
C GLU A 219 0.99 -14.60 -0.08
N LEU A 220 1.68 -13.47 0.11
CA LEU A 220 2.29 -12.65 -0.93
C LEU A 220 3.81 -12.75 -0.78
N PRO A 221 4.43 -13.84 -1.26
CA PRO A 221 5.86 -14.05 -1.07
C PRO A 221 6.69 -13.07 -1.90
N PRO A 222 7.84 -12.57 -1.38
CA PRO A 222 8.71 -11.62 -2.08
C PRO A 222 9.19 -12.05 -3.47
N GLY A 223 9.18 -13.36 -3.76
CA GLY A 223 9.53 -13.92 -5.06
C GLY A 223 8.43 -13.77 -6.13
N GLU A 224 7.20 -13.47 -5.75
CA GLU A 224 6.06 -13.35 -6.66
C GLU A 224 5.47 -11.94 -6.71
N ILE A 225 5.63 -11.18 -5.63
CA ILE A 225 5.15 -9.82 -5.46
C ILE A 225 6.08 -9.05 -4.52
N PHE A 226 6.34 -7.79 -4.86
CA PHE A 226 7.24 -6.92 -4.12
C PHE A 226 6.46 -6.09 -3.10
N SER A 227 6.62 -6.40 -1.82
CA SER A 227 6.03 -5.64 -0.70
C SER A 227 6.97 -4.57 -0.12
N GLY A 228 8.11 -4.27 -0.77
CA GLY A 228 9.05 -3.26 -0.28
C GLY A 228 8.60 -1.82 -0.58
N VAL A 229 9.36 -0.86 -0.08
CA VAL A 229 9.04 0.57 -0.14
C VAL A 229 9.67 1.25 -1.36
N LEU A 230 10.92 0.91 -1.73
CA LEU A 230 11.66 1.66 -2.75
C LEU A 230 11.78 0.92 -4.07
N LEU A 231 11.30 1.55 -5.14
CA LEU A 231 11.51 1.10 -6.52
C LEU A 231 12.78 1.67 -7.15
N GLN A 232 13.48 2.60 -6.48
CA GLN A 232 14.63 3.30 -7.05
C GLN A 232 15.94 2.79 -6.46
N ASN A 233 16.94 2.61 -7.31
CA ASN A 233 18.30 2.34 -6.85
C ASN A 233 19.03 3.66 -6.55
N LEU A 234 19.13 4.07 -5.29
CA LEU A 234 19.85 5.30 -4.91
C LEU A 234 21.35 5.07 -4.68
N ASN A 235 22.00 4.28 -5.55
CA ASN A 235 23.45 4.01 -5.55
C ASN A 235 24.36 5.24 -5.51
N LYS A 236 23.84 6.45 -5.75
CA LYS A 236 24.60 7.71 -5.75
C LYS A 236 24.37 8.58 -4.52
N VAL A 237 23.54 8.16 -3.57
CA VAL A 237 23.34 8.91 -2.33
C VAL A 237 24.29 8.31 -1.30
N LYS A 238 25.37 9.04 -1.01
CA LYS A 238 26.21 8.67 0.12
C LYS A 238 25.44 9.01 1.40
N LEU A 239 25.41 8.07 2.34
CA LEU A 239 24.68 8.16 3.60
C LEU A 239 25.63 8.39 4.78
N ASP A 240 26.72 9.10 4.52
CA ASP A 240 27.74 9.49 5.49
C ASP A 240 27.29 10.69 6.32
#